data_AF-A0A7C1VVF9-F1
#
_entry.id   AF-A0A7C1VVF9-F1
#
_cell.length_a   1.000
_cell.length_b   1.000
_cell.length_c   1.000
_cell.angle_alpha   90.00
_cell.angle_beta   90.00
_cell.angle_gamma   90.00
#
_symmetry.space_group_name_H-M   'P 1'
#
loop_
_entity.id
_entity.type
_entity.pdbx_description
1 polymer ?
#
loop_
_entity_poly.entity_id
_entity_poly.type
_entity_poly.pdbx_seq_one_letter_code
_entity_poly.pdbx_strand_id
1 'polypeptide(L)'
;MNVFRGFIAVEVDCSSTLLNFIDTLKNIPAQLKMVKPQNVHLTLKFLGDTKENIIPDLEKVMRQSVEGIPPFEVNLQGVGVF
;
A
#
# COMPACT_ATOMS: atom_id res chain seq x y z
N MET A 1 -8.67 26.34 -2.30
CA MET A 1 -8.57 25.20 -1.36
C MET A 1 -7.73 24.15 -2.04
N ASN A 2 -6.63 23.71 -1.42
CA ASN A 2 -5.77 22.69 -2.00
C ASN A 2 -6.40 21.30 -1.86
N VAL A 3 -6.19 20.48 -2.88
CA VAL A 3 -6.67 19.10 -2.97
C VAL A 3 -5.47 18.23 -3.28
N PHE A 4 -5.37 17.08 -2.61
CA PHE A 4 -4.37 16.06 -2.86
C PHE A 4 -5.05 14.74 -3.23
N ARG A 5 -4.37 13.90 -4.00
CA ARG A 5 -4.81 12.53 -4.22
C ARG A 5 -4.10 11.61 -3.24
N GLY A 6 -4.88 10.94 -2.39
CA GLY A 6 -4.34 10.16 -1.28
C GLY A 6 -4.87 8.73 -1.19
N PHE A 7 -4.18 7.93 -0.39
CA PHE A 7 -4.61 6.63 0.08
C PHE A 7 -4.01 6.37 1.46
N ILE A 8 -4.60 5.42 2.20
CA ILE A 8 -4.09 4.89 3.46
C ILE A 8 -3.51 3.51 3.16
N ALA A 9 -2.30 3.23 3.64
CA ALA A 9 -1.62 1.98 3.39
C ALA A 9 -0.80 1.53 4.61
N VAL A 10 -0.45 0.24 4.61
CA VAL A 10 0.56 -0.35 5.47
C VAL A 10 1.81 -0.57 4.63
N GLU A 11 2.95 -0.12 5.13
CA GLU A 11 4.25 -0.40 4.51
C GLU A 11 4.55 -1.90 4.62
N VAL A 12 5.06 -2.48 3.53
CA VAL A 12 5.40 -3.91 3.50
C VAL A 12 6.88 -4.02 3.18
N ASP A 13 7.62 -4.65 4.09
CA ASP A 13 9.03 -4.94 3.84
C ASP A 13 9.18 -5.83 2.61
N CYS A 14 10.02 -5.39 1.69
CA CYS A 14 10.38 -6.18 0.52
C CYS A 14 11.31 -7.32 0.92
N SER A 15 10.73 -8.43 1.37
CA SER A 15 11.47 -9.66 1.63
C SER A 15 12.23 -10.11 0.38
N SER A 16 13.31 -10.86 0.57
CA SER A 16 14.09 -11.45 -0.53
C SER A 16 13.21 -12.27 -1.47
N THR A 17 12.22 -12.99 -0.95
CA THR A 17 11.25 -13.75 -1.74
C THR A 17 10.41 -12.84 -2.65
N LEU A 18 9.92 -11.71 -2.13
CA LEU A 18 9.15 -10.76 -2.94
C LEU A 18 10.01 -10.09 -4.01
N LEU A 19 11.24 -9.69 -3.66
CA LEU A 19 12.19 -9.10 -4.61
C LEU A 19 12.53 -10.07 -5.74
N ASN A 20 12.80 -11.33 -5.41
CA ASN A 20 13.05 -12.37 -6.41
C ASN A 20 11.84 -12.57 -7.32
N PHE A 21 10.62 -12.59 -6.77
CA PHE A 21 9.40 -12.69 -7.58
C PHE A 21 9.21 -11.48 -8.50
N ILE A 22 9.44 -10.25 -8.01
CA ILE A 22 9.40 -9.04 -8.84
C ILE A 22 10.43 -9.15 -9.98
N ASP A 23 11.60 -9.74 -9.72
CA ASP A 23 12.63 -9.91 -10.73
C ASP A 23 12.26 -10.96 -11.79
N THR A 24 11.64 -12.07 -11.40
CA THR A 24 11.15 -13.06 -12.38
C THR A 24 10.11 -12.46 -13.32
N LEU A 25 9.23 -11.58 -12.83
CA LEU A 25 8.24 -10.89 -13.65
C LEU A 25 8.86 -10.00 -14.73
N LYS A 26 10.01 -9.37 -14.48
CA LYS A 26 10.70 -8.52 -15.46
C LYS A 26 11.18 -9.30 -16.70
N ASN A 27 11.42 -10.60 -16.54
CA ASN A 27 11.98 -11.46 -17.58
C ASN A 27 10.89 -12.16 -18.42
N ILE A 28 9.61 -11.93 -18.13
CA ILE A 28 8.50 -12.49 -18.89
C ILE A 28 8.37 -11.73 -20.22
N PRO A 29 8.02 -12.40 -21.35
CA PRO A 29 7.78 -11.75 -22.64
C PRO A 29 6.45 -10.97 -22.65
N ALA A 30 6.31 -10.02 -21.73
CA ALA A 30 5.15 -9.15 -21.58
C ALA A 30 5.62 -7.72 -21.25
N GLN A 31 4.92 -6.73 -21.78
CA GLN A 31 5.21 -5.34 -21.48
C GLN A 31 4.60 -4.96 -20.12
N LEU A 32 5.37 -5.15 -19.05
CA LEU A 32 4.95 -4.87 -17.68
C LEU A 32 5.51 -3.54 -17.18
N LYS A 33 4.65 -2.68 -16.63
CA LYS A 33 5.08 -1.52 -15.84
C LYS A 33 5.20 -1.94 -14.38
N MET A 34 6.42 -2.22 -13.95
CA MET A 34 6.71 -2.70 -12.59
C MET A 34 6.58 -1.58 -11.55
N VAL A 35 6.03 -1.93 -10.38
CA VAL A 35 6.10 -1.10 -9.17
C VAL A 35 7.53 -1.15 -8.63
N LYS A 36 8.09 0.00 -8.24
CA LYS A 36 9.41 0.05 -7.59
C LYS A 36 9.32 -0.62 -6.21
N PRO A 37 10.33 -1.40 -5.77
CA PRO A 37 10.29 -2.06 -4.46
C PRO A 37 9.95 -1.12 -3.29
N GLN A 38 10.56 0.07 -3.25
CA GLN A 38 10.29 1.11 -2.25
C GLN A 38 8.85 1.67 -2.25
N ASN A 39 8.06 1.37 -3.28
CA ASN A 39 6.66 1.79 -3.38
C ASN A 39 5.70 0.62 -3.11
N VAL A 40 6.19 -0.57 -2.76
CA VAL A 40 5.35 -1.71 -2.42
C VAL A 40 4.69 -1.44 -1.07
N HIS A 41 3.36 -1.56 -1.04
CA HIS A 41 2.56 -1.35 0.15
C HIS A 41 1.24 -2.12 0.04
N LEU A 42 0.59 -2.36 1.16
CA LEU A 42 -0.79 -2.85 1.20
C LEU A 42 -1.74 -1.66 1.31
N THR A 43 -2.45 -1.31 0.24
CA THR A 43 -3.46 -0.26 0.28
C THR A 43 -4.66 -0.71 1.11
N LEU A 44 -5.04 0.05 2.13
CA LEU A 44 -6.24 -0.18 2.94
C LEU A 44 -7.45 0.59 2.41
N LYS A 45 -7.22 1.84 1.98
CA LYS A 45 -8.29 2.70 1.48
C LYS A 45 -7.78 3.75 0.50
N PHE A 46 -8.35 3.78 -0.70
CA PHE A 46 -8.20 4.92 -1.60
C PHE A 46 -9.07 6.09 -1.11
N LEU A 47 -8.48 7.27 -1.01
CA LEU A 47 -9.20 8.51 -0.65
C LEU A 47 -9.60 9.30 -1.90
N GLY A 48 -8.85 9.15 -2.99
CA GLY A 48 -9.05 9.94 -4.20
C GLY A 48 -8.71 11.41 -3.94
N ASP A 49 -9.40 12.31 -4.65
CA ASP A 49 -9.22 13.75 -4.49
C ASP A 49 -9.79 14.22 -3.15
N THR A 50 -8.89 14.65 -2.27
CA THR A 50 -9.14 14.92 -0.85
C THR A 50 -8.69 16.32 -0.50
N LYS A 51 -9.52 17.09 0.22
CA LYS A 51 -9.16 18.44 0.63
C LYS A 51 -8.07 18.41 1.71
N GLU A 52 -7.03 19.21 1.58
CA GLU A 52 -5.93 19.23 2.58
C GLU A 52 -6.40 19.63 3.98
N ASN A 53 -7.47 20.43 4.09
CA ASN A 53 -7.97 20.88 5.37
C ASN A 53 -8.60 19.78 6.24
N ILE A 54 -8.89 18.60 5.68
CA ILE A 54 -9.43 17.46 6.45
C ILE A 54 -8.35 16.50 6.96
N ILE A 55 -7.06 16.77 6.70
CA ILE A 55 -5.95 15.92 7.17
C ILE A 55 -6.00 15.69 8.70
N PRO A 56 -6.23 16.71 9.56
CA PRO A 56 -6.32 16.48 11.00
C PRO A 56 -7.45 15.52 11.41
N ASP A 57 -8.59 15.60 10.71
CA ASP A 57 -9.73 14.71 10.96
C ASP A 57 -9.43 13.28 10.48
N LEU A 58 -8.74 13.13 9.34
CA LEU A 58 -8.28 11.83 8.84
C LEU A 58 -7.33 11.16 9.84
N GLU A 59 -6.35 11.90 10.38
CA GLU A 59 -5.43 11.37 11.39
C GLU A 59 -6.17 10.90 12.64
N LYS A 60 -7.14 11.69 13.13
CA LYS A 60 -7.95 11.33 14.29
C LYS A 60 -8.73 10.04 14.05
N VAL A 61 -9.44 9.96 12.93
CA VAL A 61 -10.25 8.78 12.57
C VAL A 61 -9.36 7.55 12.40
N MET A 62 -8.18 7.70 11.76
CA MET A 62 -7.23 6.60 11.60
C MET A 62 -6.76 6.06 12.96
N ARG A 63 -6.42 6.92 13.92
CA ARG A 63 -6.00 6.49 15.27
C ARG A 63 -7.12 5.75 16.00
N GLN A 64 -8.34 6.29 15.96
CA GLN A 64 -9.51 5.66 16.59
C GLN A 64 -9.87 4.31 15.96
N SER A 65 -9.66 4.17 14.65
CA SER A 65 -10.00 2.94 13.90
C SER A 65 -9.13 1.74 14.29
N VAL A 66 -7.98 1.99 14.93
CA VAL A 66 -7.05 0.94 15.37
C VAL A 66 -6.97 0.81 16.89
N GLU A 67 -7.78 1.56 17.64
CA GLU A 67 -7.84 1.44 19.10
C GLU A 67 -8.26 0.02 19.51
N GLY A 68 -7.49 -0.59 20.42
CA GLY A 68 -7.72 -1.97 20.87
C GLY A 68 -7.24 -3.05 19.90
N ILE A 69 -6.68 -2.70 18.74
CA ILE A 69 -6.07 -3.65 17.80
C ILE A 69 -4.56 -3.69 18.08
N PRO A 70 -4.03 -4.78 18.68
CA PRO A 70 -2.59 -4.92 18.85
C PRO A 70 -1.90 -5.14 17.50
N PRO A 71 -0.60 -4.82 17.37
CA PRO A 71 0.18 -5.24 16.21
C PRO A 71 0.07 -6.74 15.98
N PHE A 72 -0.01 -7.14 14.72
CA PHE A 72 -0.14 -8.54 14.32
C PHE A 72 0.74 -8.84 13.10
N GLU A 73 1.07 -10.12 12.95
CA GLU A 73 1.85 -10.61 11.82
C GLU A 73 0.93 -10.92 10.63
N VAL A 74 1.43 -10.64 9.43
CA VAL A 74 0.77 -10.95 8.16
C VAL A 74 1.67 -11.84 7.32
N ASN A 75 1.06 -12.80 6.62
CA ASN A 75 1.76 -13.67 5.68
C ASN A 75 1.32 -13.36 4.26
N LEU A 76 2.28 -13.06 3.38
CA LEU A 76 2.03 -12.91 1.96
C LEU A 76 1.90 -14.32 1.34
N GLN A 77 0.78 -14.59 0.68
CA GLN A 77 0.53 -15.90 0.08
C GLN A 77 -0.14 -15.77 -1.30
N GLY A 78 0.44 -16.46 -2.27
CA GLY A 78 -0.10 -16.54 -3.62
C GLY A 78 0.01 -15.23 -4.40
N VAL A 79 -0.45 -15.28 -5.65
CA VAL A 79 -0.54 -14.14 -6.56
C VAL A 79 -1.86 -14.24 -7.32
N GLY A 80 -2.41 -13.10 -7.72
CA GLY A 80 -3.66 -13.01 -8.46
C GLY A 80 -3.55 -12.05 -9.64
N VAL A 81 -4.59 -12.07 -10.49
CA VAL A 81 -4.73 -11.16 -11.63
C VAL A 81 -6.11 -10.50 -11.57
N PHE A 82 -6.20 -9.25 -12.03
CA PHE A 82 -7.43 -8.46 -12.12
C PHE A 82 -7.52 -7.80 -13.50
#